data_AF-A0A967LEN0-F1
#
_entry.id   AF-A0A967LEN0-F1
#
_cell.length_a   1.000
_cell.length_b   1.000
_cell.length_c   1.000
_cell.angle_alpha   90.00
_cell.angle_beta   90.00
_cell.angle_gamma   90.00
#
_symmetry.space_group_name_H-M   'P 1'
#
loop_
_entity.id
_entity.type
_entity.pdbx_description
1 polymer ?
#
loop_
_entity_poly.entity_id
_entity_poly.type
_entity_poly.pdbx_seq_one_letter_code
_entity_poly.pdbx_strand_id
1 'polypeptide(L)'
;MKRAVLLLVTLVAFPMGAVAAPGLIGEYFKLKEKLGDEFEVPVGQQPWLVRVDKNVNFLETKGEFYGAKLSDEFMVRWTGELAVREDGAYLFSTTSNDGSRLYIGDRLVVDNWGPHSMLKKSGTISLKKGKHPIRIIFQEGGGGAGCIASWMSRDG
;
A
#
# COMPACT_ATOMS: atom_id res chain seq x y z
N MET A 1 11.85 -31.23 -33.80
CA MET A 1 12.72 -30.70 -32.73
C MET A 1 11.85 -29.91 -31.77
N LYS A 2 11.52 -30.45 -30.59
CA LYS A 2 10.67 -29.77 -29.58
C LYS A 2 11.59 -29.02 -28.61
N ARG A 3 11.47 -27.70 -28.54
CA ARG A 3 12.19 -26.86 -27.57
C ARG A 3 11.44 -26.93 -26.24
N ALA A 4 12.08 -27.46 -25.21
CA ALA A 4 11.58 -27.37 -23.84
C ALA A 4 11.83 -25.96 -23.31
N VAL A 5 10.78 -25.28 -22.85
CA VAL A 5 10.88 -24.03 -22.10
C VAL A 5 11.05 -24.40 -20.63
N LEU A 6 12.21 -24.07 -20.06
CA LEU A 6 12.49 -24.24 -18.64
C LEU A 6 11.89 -23.05 -17.89
N LEU A 7 10.78 -23.28 -17.17
CA LEU A 7 10.19 -22.27 -16.28
C LEU A 7 10.98 -22.30 -14.95
N LEU A 8 11.87 -21.33 -14.76
CA LEU A 8 12.60 -21.18 -13.51
C LEU A 8 11.69 -20.48 -12.49
N VAL A 9 11.06 -21.25 -11.59
CA VAL A 9 10.35 -20.69 -10.44
C VAL A 9 11.36 -20.55 -9.30
N THR A 10 11.93 -19.36 -9.13
CA THR A 10 12.70 -19.03 -7.93
C THR A 10 11.73 -18.85 -6.78
N LEU A 11 11.62 -19.86 -5.91
CA LEU A 11 10.97 -19.72 -4.62
C LEU A 11 11.87 -18.83 -3.75
N VAL A 12 11.45 -17.59 -3.48
CA VAL A 12 12.07 -16.79 -2.42
C VAL A 12 11.56 -17.37 -1.10
N ALA A 13 12.37 -18.23 -0.47
CA ALA A 13 12.11 -18.71 0.87
C ALA A 13 12.33 -17.55 1.84
N PHE A 14 11.24 -17.02 2.42
CA PHE A 14 11.35 -16.14 3.57
C PHE A 14 11.79 -16.96 4.79
N PRO A 15 12.80 -16.51 5.55
CA PRO A 15 13.23 -17.23 6.74
C PRO A 15 12.07 -17.24 7.75
N MET A 16 11.59 -18.45 8.03
CA MET A 16 10.57 -18.73 9.02
C MET A 16 11.20 -18.57 10.40
N GLY A 17 11.13 -17.35 10.96
CA GLY A 17 11.73 -17.06 12.27
C GLY A 17 12.01 -15.60 12.62
N ALA A 18 11.72 -14.63 11.75
CA ALA A 18 11.75 -13.22 12.14
C ALA A 18 10.44 -12.87 12.87
N VAL A 19 10.53 -12.47 14.14
CA VAL A 19 9.47 -11.67 14.76
C VAL A 19 9.34 -10.43 13.87
N ALA A 20 8.29 -10.35 13.07
CA ALA A 20 8.09 -9.24 12.14
C ALA A 20 8.14 -7.93 12.94
N ALA A 21 9.10 -7.07 12.62
CA ALA A 21 9.16 -5.74 13.21
C ALA A 21 7.80 -5.05 12.97
N PRO A 22 7.23 -4.36 13.97
CA PRO A 22 5.93 -3.71 13.82
C PRO A 22 5.97 -2.70 12.67
N GLY A 23 5.01 -2.81 11.76
CA GLY A 23 4.93 -2.01 10.55
C GLY A 23 4.21 -2.77 9.43
N LEU A 24 4.24 -2.20 8.23
CA LEU A 24 3.75 -2.81 7.00
C LEU A 24 4.92 -3.10 6.08
N ILE A 25 4.86 -4.22 5.36
CA ILE A 25 5.79 -4.49 4.26
C ILE A 25 5.39 -3.57 3.11
N GLY A 26 6.23 -2.59 2.81
CA GLY A 26 6.12 -1.69 1.66
C GLY A 26 6.89 -2.27 0.48
N GLU A 27 6.16 -2.66 -0.55
CA GLU A 27 6.68 -3.01 -1.87
C GLU A 27 6.53 -1.81 -2.80
N TYR A 28 7.64 -1.28 -3.28
CA TYR A 28 7.71 -0.10 -4.14
C TYR A 28 7.97 -0.55 -5.57
N PHE A 29 7.20 -0.03 -6.52
CA PHE A 29 7.27 -0.41 -7.92
C PHE A 29 7.54 0.84 -8.75
N LYS A 30 8.60 0.80 -9.56
CA LYS A 30 8.79 1.78 -10.63
C LYS A 30 7.85 1.43 -11.78
N LEU A 31 7.04 2.39 -12.22
CA LEU A 31 6.15 2.21 -13.35
C LEU A 31 6.86 2.65 -14.64
N LYS A 32 6.36 2.16 -15.77
CA LYS A 32 6.88 2.55 -17.10
C LYS A 32 6.14 3.75 -17.68
N GLU A 33 4.91 4.00 -17.23
CA GLU A 33 4.02 5.04 -17.70
C GLU A 33 3.10 5.47 -16.54
N LYS A 34 2.60 6.71 -16.59
CA LYS A 34 1.54 7.18 -15.69
C LYS A 34 0.29 6.31 -15.88
N LEU A 35 -0.10 5.57 -14.84
CA LEU A 35 -1.28 4.70 -14.92
C LEU A 35 -2.56 5.56 -14.94
N GLY A 36 -3.46 5.23 -15.86
CA GLY A 36 -4.79 5.82 -15.95
C GLY A 36 -5.74 5.34 -14.84
N ASP A 37 -7.05 5.44 -15.10
CA ASP A 37 -8.09 5.24 -14.07
C ASP A 37 -8.21 3.79 -13.56
N GLU A 38 -7.68 2.82 -14.29
CA GLU A 38 -7.70 1.41 -13.93
C GLU A 38 -6.29 0.87 -13.78
N PHE A 39 -5.88 0.53 -12.56
CA PHE A 39 -4.77 -0.39 -12.43
C PHE A 39 -4.82 -1.24 -11.16
N GLU A 40 -4.51 -2.51 -11.37
CA GLU A 40 -4.23 -3.52 -10.35
C GLU A 40 -2.73 -3.48 -10.04
N VAL A 41 -2.31 -3.85 -8.83
CA VAL A 41 -0.88 -3.95 -8.49
C VAL A 41 -0.14 -4.73 -9.59
N PRO A 42 0.96 -4.23 -10.19
CA PRO A 42 1.65 -4.91 -11.28
C PRO A 42 1.88 -6.41 -10.99
N VAL A 43 1.11 -7.28 -11.63
CA VAL A 43 1.18 -8.72 -11.37
C VAL A 43 2.47 -9.27 -11.96
N GLY A 44 3.29 -9.89 -11.13
CA GLY A 44 4.56 -10.51 -11.53
C GLY A 44 5.72 -9.52 -11.74
N GLN A 45 5.52 -8.22 -11.57
CA GLN A 45 6.63 -7.27 -11.56
C GLN A 45 7.38 -7.38 -10.22
N GLN A 46 8.71 -7.45 -10.29
CA GLN A 46 9.55 -7.41 -9.10
C GLN A 46 9.54 -5.98 -8.51
N PRO A 47 9.36 -5.83 -7.18
CA PRO A 47 9.48 -4.54 -6.53
C PRO A 47 10.88 -3.94 -6.76
N TRP A 48 10.93 -2.63 -7.01
CA TRP A 48 12.15 -1.83 -7.02
C TRP A 48 12.82 -1.80 -5.65
N LEU A 49 12.01 -1.71 -4.59
CA LEU A 49 12.43 -1.72 -3.20
C LEU A 49 11.39 -2.47 -2.37
N VAL A 50 11.86 -3.28 -1.42
CA VAL A 50 11.02 -3.85 -0.36
C VAL A 50 11.60 -3.43 0.98
N ARG A 51 10.77 -2.88 1.86
CA ARG A 51 11.16 -2.55 3.24
C ARG A 51 9.98 -2.62 4.21
N VAL A 52 10.27 -2.53 5.51
CA VAL A 52 9.24 -2.38 6.54
C VAL A 52 9.08 -0.90 6.86
N ASP A 53 7.88 -0.37 6.64
CA ASP A 53 7.50 0.97 7.05
C ASP A 53 6.69 0.90 8.34
N LYS A 54 7.17 1.56 9.40
CA LYS A 54 6.52 1.54 10.73
C LYS A 54 5.08 2.05 10.67
N ASN A 55 4.82 3.01 9.80
CA ASN A 55 3.51 3.56 9.49
C ASN A 55 3.50 4.11 8.06
N VAL A 56 2.30 4.25 7.49
CA VAL A 56 2.11 5.00 6.23
C VAL A 56 1.83 6.46 6.64
N ASN A 57 2.91 7.22 6.83
CA ASN A 57 2.86 8.63 7.22
C ASN A 57 3.92 9.43 6.46
N PHE A 58 3.77 9.44 5.14
CA PHE A 58 4.65 10.13 4.21
C PHE A 58 4.00 11.45 3.83
N LEU A 59 4.56 12.56 4.34
CA LEU A 59 4.15 13.91 3.96
C LEU A 59 4.49 14.17 2.49
N GLU A 60 3.81 15.14 1.89
CA GLU A 60 4.06 15.50 0.50
C GLU A 60 5.50 15.98 0.28
N THR A 61 6.14 15.45 -0.75
CA THR A 61 7.46 15.87 -1.25
C THR A 61 7.40 16.11 -2.75
N LYS A 62 8.27 16.98 -3.28
CA LYS A 62 8.42 17.21 -4.74
C LYS A 62 9.61 16.48 -5.35
N GLY A 63 10.28 15.64 -4.56
CA GLY A 63 11.49 14.94 -4.97
C GLY A 63 11.40 13.47 -4.63
N GLU A 64 12.54 12.87 -4.31
CA GLU A 64 12.60 11.47 -3.95
C GLU A 64 11.64 11.13 -2.80
N PHE A 65 10.85 10.08 -2.99
CA PHE A 65 9.94 9.55 -2.00
C PHE A 65 10.70 8.77 -0.93
N TYR A 66 11.10 9.46 0.13
CA TYR A 66 11.55 8.88 1.41
C TYR A 66 12.57 7.72 1.28
N GLY A 67 13.64 7.91 0.51
CA GLY A 67 14.71 6.89 0.37
C GLY A 67 14.41 5.80 -0.66
N ALA A 68 13.30 5.89 -1.41
CA ALA A 68 12.94 4.92 -2.43
C ALA A 68 13.71 5.08 -3.75
N LYS A 69 14.40 6.22 -3.96
CA LYS A 69 14.99 6.63 -5.24
C LYS A 69 13.98 6.67 -6.40
N LEU A 70 12.73 7.00 -6.07
CA LEU A 70 11.60 7.18 -6.98
C LEU A 70 11.00 8.56 -6.68
N SER A 71 10.63 9.32 -7.71
CA SER A 71 10.05 10.67 -7.55
C SER A 71 8.69 10.77 -8.23
N ASP A 72 8.59 10.25 -9.45
CA ASP A 72 7.37 10.18 -10.24
C ASP A 72 7.17 8.75 -10.76
N GLU A 73 5.97 8.47 -11.27
CA GLU A 73 5.62 7.22 -11.95
C GLU A 73 5.98 5.99 -11.10
N PHE A 74 5.47 5.96 -9.88
CA PHE A 74 5.67 4.82 -8.99
C PHE A 74 4.39 4.43 -8.27
N MET A 75 4.40 3.20 -7.76
CA MET A 75 3.36 2.67 -6.89
C MET A 75 3.98 2.11 -5.63
N VAL A 76 3.24 2.16 -4.53
CA VAL A 76 3.57 1.45 -3.30
C VAL A 76 2.40 0.58 -2.89
N ARG A 77 2.70 -0.67 -2.55
CA ARG A 77 1.76 -1.58 -1.87
C ARG A 77 2.28 -1.85 -0.47
N TRP A 78 1.54 -1.40 0.53
CA TRP A 78 1.77 -1.77 1.91
C TRP A 78 0.84 -2.91 2.31
N THR A 79 1.39 -3.98 2.91
CA THR A 79 0.62 -5.11 3.43
C THR A 79 1.04 -5.47 4.85
N GLY A 80 0.08 -5.98 5.64
CA GLY A 80 0.34 -6.45 6.99
C GLY A 80 -0.94 -6.81 7.73
N GLU A 81 -0.89 -6.79 9.06
CA GLU A 81 -2.03 -7.04 9.94
C GLU A 81 -2.31 -5.82 10.83
N LEU A 82 -3.58 -5.41 10.87
CA LEU A 82 -4.09 -4.43 11.81
C LEU A 82 -4.66 -5.15 13.04
N ALA A 83 -4.11 -4.88 14.22
CA ALA A 83 -4.63 -5.40 15.48
C ALA A 83 -5.64 -4.41 16.09
N VAL A 84 -6.88 -4.86 16.21
CA VAL A 84 -8.00 -4.11 16.77
C VAL A 84 -8.33 -4.65 18.17
N ARG A 85 -8.50 -3.76 19.16
CA ARG A 85 -8.64 -4.15 20.57
C ARG A 85 -10.07 -4.48 20.99
N GLU A 86 -11.06 -3.92 20.30
CA GLU A 86 -12.47 -3.99 20.66
C GLU A 86 -13.33 -4.17 19.41
N ASP A 87 -14.47 -4.83 19.57
CA ASP A 87 -15.51 -4.84 18.54
C ASP A 87 -16.05 -3.43 18.36
N GLY A 88 -16.29 -2.99 17.12
CA GLY A 88 -16.88 -1.68 16.88
C GLY A 88 -16.77 -1.17 15.46
N ALA A 89 -17.29 0.04 15.23
CA ALA A 89 -17.12 0.78 13.99
C ALA A 89 -15.79 1.56 14.00
N TYR A 90 -14.99 1.38 12.95
CA TYR A 90 -13.72 2.06 12.78
C TYR A 90 -13.75 2.94 11.55
N LEU A 91 -13.34 4.20 11.71
CA LEU A 91 -13.14 5.14 10.60
C LEU A 91 -11.70 5.03 10.13
N PHE A 92 -11.51 4.75 8.86
CA PHE A 92 -10.22 4.80 8.18
C PHE A 92 -10.18 6.03 7.27
N SER A 93 -9.00 6.61 7.10
CA SER A 93 -8.76 7.65 6.10
C SER A 93 -7.41 7.51 5.45
N THR A 94 -7.35 7.90 4.18
CA THR A 94 -6.10 8.19 3.48
C THR A 94 -6.10 9.65 3.08
N THR A 95 -4.94 10.30 3.20
CA THR A 95 -4.63 11.58 2.55
C THR A 95 -3.51 11.29 1.58
N SER A 96 -3.69 11.53 0.28
CA SER A 96 -2.66 11.23 -0.72
C SER A 96 -2.61 12.23 -1.87
N ASN A 97 -1.42 12.33 -2.49
CA ASN A 97 -1.14 12.93 -3.78
C ASN A 97 -0.15 11.97 -4.49
N ASP A 98 -0.46 11.33 -5.61
CA ASP A 98 -1.78 11.18 -6.25
C ASP A 98 -2.69 10.18 -5.46
N GLY A 99 -3.22 9.15 -6.12
CA GLY A 99 -4.31 8.31 -5.64
C GLY A 99 -3.92 7.21 -4.66
N SER A 100 -4.84 6.82 -3.79
CA SER A 100 -4.70 5.70 -2.87
C SER A 100 -5.98 4.90 -2.65
N ARG A 101 -5.81 3.64 -2.24
CA ARG A 101 -6.91 2.77 -1.79
C ARG A 101 -6.50 2.01 -0.53
N LEU A 102 -7.43 1.88 0.42
CA LEU A 102 -7.23 1.12 1.65
C LEU A 102 -8.25 -0.01 1.74
N TYR A 103 -7.75 -1.21 1.99
CA TYR A 103 -8.53 -2.43 2.15
C TYR A 103 -8.31 -3.02 3.55
N ILE A 104 -9.38 -3.58 4.11
CA ILE A 104 -9.33 -4.46 5.29
C ILE A 104 -9.92 -5.80 4.89
N GLY A 105 -9.11 -6.86 4.94
CA GLY A 105 -9.38 -8.10 4.21
C GLY A 105 -9.52 -7.80 2.71
N ASP A 106 -10.61 -8.28 2.12
CA ASP A 106 -10.93 -8.04 0.70
C ASP A 106 -11.83 -6.80 0.49
N ARG A 107 -12.24 -6.11 1.55
CA ARG A 107 -13.17 -4.99 1.46
C ARG A 107 -12.44 -3.68 1.24
N LEU A 108 -12.77 -2.98 0.16
CA LEU A 108 -12.36 -1.59 -0.07
C LEU A 108 -13.06 -0.69 0.96
N VAL A 109 -12.28 -0.05 1.82
CA VAL A 109 -12.77 0.82 2.89
C VAL A 109 -12.59 2.29 2.51
N VAL A 110 -11.46 2.66 1.91
CA VAL A 110 -11.20 4.03 1.44
C VAL A 110 -10.84 3.96 -0.04
N ASP A 111 -11.61 4.66 -0.87
CA ASP A 111 -11.31 4.88 -2.29
C ASP A 111 -10.97 6.35 -2.51
N ASN A 112 -9.67 6.63 -2.69
CA ASN A 112 -9.11 7.95 -2.99
C ASN A 112 -8.34 7.87 -4.31
N TRP A 113 -8.93 7.24 -5.32
CA TRP A 113 -8.23 6.93 -6.56
C TRP A 113 -8.24 8.08 -7.56
N GLY A 114 -7.33 7.99 -8.54
CA GLY A 114 -7.18 8.93 -9.64
C GLY A 114 -6.13 10.02 -9.38
N PRO A 115 -5.82 10.83 -10.43
CA PRO A 115 -4.89 11.95 -10.30
C PRO A 115 -5.53 13.09 -9.54
N HIS A 116 -4.86 13.58 -8.49
CA HIS A 116 -5.31 14.71 -7.70
C HIS A 116 -4.19 15.18 -6.77
N SER A 117 -4.20 16.48 -6.44
CA SER A 117 -3.33 16.98 -5.35
C SER A 117 -3.71 16.38 -4.00
N MET A 118 -2.94 16.70 -2.95
CA MET A 118 -3.11 16.12 -1.62
C MET A 118 -4.55 16.19 -1.10
N LEU A 119 -5.27 15.07 -1.15
CA LEU A 119 -6.70 14.98 -0.87
C LEU A 119 -6.96 13.91 0.18
N LYS A 120 -7.84 14.20 1.14
CA LYS A 120 -8.29 13.25 2.16
C LYS A 120 -9.61 12.59 1.76
N LYS A 121 -9.68 11.26 1.86
CA LYS A 121 -10.92 10.47 1.84
C LYS A 121 -10.99 9.54 3.05
N SER A 122 -12.19 9.08 3.35
CA SER A 122 -12.43 8.21 4.50
C SER A 122 -13.57 7.24 4.26
N GLY A 123 -13.57 6.14 4.99
CA GLY A 123 -14.67 5.19 5.03
C GLY A 123 -14.69 4.42 6.34
N THR A 124 -15.84 3.81 6.64
CA THR A 124 -16.08 3.12 7.91
C THR A 124 -16.31 1.64 7.68
N ILE A 125 -15.81 0.81 8.58
CA ILE A 125 -16.05 -0.63 8.60
C ILE A 125 -16.22 -1.10 10.05
N SER A 126 -17.14 -2.05 10.27
CA SER A 126 -17.26 -2.74 11.55
C SER A 126 -16.25 -3.88 11.62
N LEU A 127 -15.45 -3.91 12.69
CA LEU A 127 -14.43 -4.92 12.92
C LEU A 127 -14.70 -5.63 14.25
N LYS A 128 -14.32 -6.91 14.29
CA LYS A 128 -14.22 -7.67 15.53
C LYS A 128 -12.85 -7.46 16.16
N LYS A 129 -12.75 -7.57 17.48
CA LYS A 129 -11.47 -7.65 18.19
C LYS A 129 -10.60 -8.75 17.55
N GLY A 130 -9.33 -8.44 17.33
CA GLY A 130 -8.38 -9.36 16.71
C GLY A 130 -7.58 -8.72 15.60
N LYS A 131 -6.95 -9.57 14.79
CA LYS A 131 -6.12 -9.15 13.67
C LYS A 131 -6.90 -9.20 12.37
N HIS A 132 -6.74 -8.18 11.54
CA HIS A 132 -7.33 -8.09 10.21
C HIS A 132 -6.25 -7.81 9.18
N PRO A 133 -6.22 -8.51 8.04
CA PRO A 133 -5.33 -8.13 6.94
C PRO A 133 -5.60 -6.69 6.53
N ILE A 134 -4.54 -5.90 6.36
CA ILE A 134 -4.62 -4.55 5.81
C ILE A 134 -3.77 -4.46 4.55
N ARG A 135 -4.31 -3.78 3.54
CA ARG A 135 -3.59 -3.46 2.31
C ARG A 135 -3.85 -2.02 1.92
N ILE A 136 -2.78 -1.26 1.70
CA ILE A 136 -2.85 0.11 1.19
C ILE A 136 -2.11 0.14 -0.13
N ILE A 137 -2.75 0.68 -1.15
CA ILE A 137 -2.14 0.94 -2.46
C ILE A 137 -2.06 2.47 -2.60
N PHE A 138 -0.90 2.96 -3.02
CA PHE A 138 -0.66 4.36 -3.34
C PHE A 138 0.03 4.44 -4.70
N GLN A 139 -0.33 5.43 -5.50
CA GLN A 139 0.28 5.69 -6.78
C GLN A 139 0.64 7.17 -6.87
N GLU A 140 1.82 7.42 -7.42
CA GLU A 140 2.29 8.73 -7.82
C GLU A 140 2.43 8.77 -9.33
N GLY A 141 1.72 9.69 -9.98
CA GLY A 141 1.79 9.90 -11.42
C GLY A 141 2.72 11.04 -11.84
N GLY A 142 2.96 12.01 -10.97
CA GLY A 142 3.99 13.03 -11.15
C GLY A 142 3.72 14.33 -10.40
N GLY A 143 4.79 15.01 -10.02
CA GLY A 143 4.74 16.31 -9.35
C GLY A 143 5.03 16.21 -7.86
N GLY A 144 4.01 15.96 -7.05
CA GLY A 144 4.12 15.94 -5.58
C GLY A 144 3.62 14.62 -5.02
N ALA A 145 4.44 13.92 -4.24
CA ALA A 145 4.13 12.59 -3.75
C ALA A 145 3.95 12.58 -2.23
N GLY A 146 2.80 12.09 -1.75
CA GLY A 146 2.51 11.95 -0.32
C GLY A 146 1.43 10.90 -0.05
N CYS A 147 1.55 10.15 1.03
CA CYS A 147 0.52 9.20 1.47
C CYS A 147 0.52 9.04 2.99
N ILE A 148 -0.60 9.38 3.61
CA ILE A 148 -0.84 9.26 5.05
C ILE A 148 -2.08 8.39 5.24
N ALA A 149 -1.97 7.33 6.03
CA ALA A 149 -3.10 6.52 6.45
C ALA A 149 -3.32 6.65 7.96
N SER A 150 -4.57 6.82 8.37
CA SER A 150 -4.96 6.89 9.78
C SER A 150 -6.29 6.20 10.02
N TRP A 151 -6.52 5.84 11.28
CA TRP A 151 -7.76 5.19 11.70
C TRP A 151 -8.08 5.53 13.16
N MET A 152 -9.36 5.46 13.51
CA MET A 152 -9.83 5.64 14.88
C MET A 152 -11.08 4.79 15.14
N SER A 153 -11.26 4.34 16.38
CA SER A 153 -12.56 3.83 16.84
C SER A 153 -13.58 4.97 16.83
N ARG A 154 -14.81 4.70 16.40
CA ARG A 154 -15.92 5.65 16.52
C ARG A 154 -16.72 5.49 17.81
N ASP A 155 -16.53 4.37 18.49
CA ASP A 155 -17.32 3.98 19.65
C ASP A 155 -16.54 4.22 20.97
N GLY A 156 -15.45 4.98 20.91
CA GLY A 156 -14.56 5.30 22.04
C GLY A 156 -14.58 6.77 22.43
#